data_AF-A0A2W6CVX4-F1
#
_entry.id   AF-A0A2W6CVX4-F1
#
_cell.length_a   1.000
_cell.length_b   1.000
_cell.length_c   1.000
_cell.angle_alpha   90.00
_cell.angle_beta   90.00
_cell.angle_gamma   90.00
#
_symmetry.space_group_name_H-M   'P 1'
#
loop_
_entity.id
_entity.type
_entity.pdbx_description
1 polymer ?
#
loop_
_entity_poly.entity_id
_entity_poly.type
_entity_poly.pdbx_seq_one_letter_code
_entity_poly.pdbx_strand_id
1 'polypeptide(L)'
;VDMIINTPYGNPGPRVDGYEIRTAAVSRSIPCITTMQGAAAAVQGIEALIRGEITVRPLQALHAALRSASPNPHSVGLPGGLAGLSGAQ
;
A
#
# COMPACT_ATOMS: atom_id res chain seq x y z
N VAL A 1 3.10 -21.38 13.06
CA VAL A 1 2.01 -20.44 13.42
C VAL A 1 2.20 -19.23 12.55
N ASP A 2 1.32 -19.06 11.57
CA ASP A 2 1.47 -18.03 10.53
C ASP A 2 0.69 -16.75 10.86
N MET A 3 -0.27 -16.85 11.79
CA MET A 3 -1.08 -15.74 12.28
C MET A 3 -1.70 -16.07 13.64
N ILE A 4 -1.97 -15.04 14.44
CA ILE A 4 -2.70 -15.13 15.70
C ILE A 4 -3.95 -14.25 15.61
N ILE A 5 -5.10 -14.76 16.08
CA ILE A 5 -6.32 -14.00 16.31
C ILE A 5 -6.56 -13.94 17.82
N ASN A 6 -6.32 -12.77 18.41
CA ASN A 6 -6.49 -12.50 19.83
C ASN A 6 -7.59 -11.46 20.00
N THR A 7 -8.85 -11.88 20.01
CA THR A 7 -10.00 -10.97 20.15
C THR A 7 -10.40 -10.84 21.62
N PRO A 8 -9.84 -9.88 22.39
CA PRO A 8 -10.21 -9.73 23.79
C PRO A 8 -11.68 -9.32 23.86
N TYR A 9 -12.49 -10.10 24.58
CA TYR A 9 -13.89 -9.81 24.85
C TYR A 9 -14.17 -9.97 26.35
N GLY A 10 -14.79 -8.97 26.99
CA GLY A 10 -15.13 -8.96 28.42
C GLY A 10 -14.07 -8.34 29.38
N ASN A 11 -14.47 -8.02 30.61
CA ASN A 11 -13.63 -7.48 31.71
C ASN A 11 -13.02 -8.61 32.56
N PRO A 12 -11.95 -8.41 33.35
CA PRO A 12 -10.59 -7.99 32.99
C PRO A 12 -9.67 -9.17 32.57
N GLY A 13 -10.18 -10.41 32.58
CA GLY A 13 -9.43 -11.64 32.27
C GLY A 13 -8.68 -11.66 30.92
N PRO A 14 -9.19 -11.06 29.82
CA PRO A 14 -8.49 -11.00 28.53
C PRO A 14 -7.20 -10.15 28.54
N ARG A 15 -6.89 -9.46 29.65
CA ARG A 15 -5.65 -8.69 29.81
C ARG A 15 -4.50 -9.53 30.35
N VAL A 16 -4.78 -10.69 30.97
CA VAL A 16 -3.79 -11.46 31.73
C VAL A 16 -2.76 -12.08 30.80
N ASP A 17 -3.21 -12.80 29.77
CA ASP A 17 -2.34 -13.42 28.76
C ASP A 17 -2.20 -12.57 27.49
N GLY A 18 -3.16 -11.68 27.21
CA GLY A 18 -3.13 -10.88 25.99
C GLY A 18 -1.85 -10.04 25.82
N TYR A 19 -1.27 -9.54 26.91
CA TYR A 19 0.02 -8.83 26.85
C TYR A 19 1.15 -9.76 26.42
N GLU A 20 1.24 -10.95 27.04
CA GLU A 20 2.24 -11.99 26.71
C GLU A 20 2.08 -12.45 25.27
N ILE A 21 0.84 -12.75 24.84
CA ILE A 21 0.52 -13.20 23.48
C ILE A 21 0.96 -12.18 22.44
N ARG A 22 0.60 -10.89 22.63
CA ARG A 22 0.97 -9.83 21.69
C ARG A 22 2.48 -9.57 21.68
N THR A 23 3.12 -9.61 22.85
CA THR A 23 4.58 -9.43 22.97
C THR A 23 5.33 -10.57 22.27
N ALA A 24 4.88 -11.81 22.49
CA ALA A 24 5.44 -12.97 21.82
C ALA A 24 5.22 -12.92 20.29
N ALA A 25 4.04 -12.47 19.84
CA ALA A 25 3.74 -12.32 18.41
C ALA A 25 4.70 -11.32 17.73
N VAL A 26 4.88 -10.14 18.31
CA VAL A 26 5.81 -9.12 17.81
C VAL A 26 7.25 -9.63 17.81
N SER A 27 7.69 -10.29 18.89
CA SER A 27 9.06 -10.83 19.00
C SER A 27 9.39 -11.87 17.93
N ARG A 28 8.37 -12.54 17.39
CA ARG A 28 8.50 -13.59 16.37
C ARG A 28 8.11 -13.11 14.97
N SER A 29 7.79 -11.82 14.81
CA SER A 29 7.26 -11.25 13.56
C SER A 29 6.03 -11.98 13.02
N ILE A 30 5.17 -12.48 13.93
CA ILE A 30 3.93 -13.15 13.58
C ILE A 30 2.79 -12.12 13.62
N PRO A 31 1.99 -11.97 12.55
CA PRO A 31 0.82 -11.11 12.54
C PRO A 31 -0.16 -11.45 13.69
N CYS A 32 -0.60 -10.43 14.43
CA CYS A 32 -1.57 -10.58 15.53
C CYS A 32 -2.77 -9.65 15.31
N ILE A 33 -3.94 -10.25 15.09
CA ILE A 33 -5.19 -9.54 14.83
C ILE A 33 -5.99 -9.50 16.13
N THR A 34 -6.41 -8.29 16.54
CA THR A 34 -7.07 -8.10 17.83
C THR A 34 -8.57 -7.83 17.77
N THR A 35 -9.14 -7.75 16.57
CA THR A 35 -10.54 -7.40 16.37
C THR A 35 -11.22 -8.40 15.44
N MET A 36 -12.52 -8.62 15.66
CA MET A 36 -13.32 -9.47 14.77
C MET A 36 -13.37 -8.89 13.34
N GLN A 37 -13.42 -7.56 13.23
CA GLN A 37 -13.40 -6.87 11.94
C GLN A 37 -12.06 -7.09 11.21
N GLY A 38 -10.94 -7.02 11.93
CA GLY A 38 -9.63 -7.32 11.37
C GLY A 38 -9.50 -8.78 10.93
N ALA A 39 -10.10 -9.71 11.67
CA ALA A 39 -10.09 -11.13 11.32
C ALA A 39 -10.93 -11.38 10.05
N ALA A 40 -12.11 -10.78 9.96
CA ALA A 40 -12.94 -10.86 8.75
C ALA A 40 -12.22 -10.27 7.52
N ALA A 41 -11.54 -9.13 7.67
CA ALA A 41 -10.75 -8.54 6.59
C ALA A 41 -9.59 -9.43 6.15
N ALA A 42 -8.90 -10.10 7.10
CA ALA A 42 -7.83 -11.04 6.76
C ALA A 42 -8.34 -12.25 5.99
N VAL A 43 -9.50 -12.82 6.38
CA VAL A 43 -10.16 -13.90 5.63
C VAL A 43 -10.48 -13.45 4.20
N GLN A 44 -11.13 -12.30 4.03
CA GLN A 44 -11.46 -11.76 2.71
C GLN A 44 -10.20 -11.54 1.84
N GLY A 45 -9.13 -11.01 2.44
CA GLY A 45 -7.85 -10.84 1.77
C GLY A 45 -7.23 -12.16 1.32
N ILE A 46 -7.23 -13.18 2.19
CA ILE A 46 -6.72 -14.52 1.88
C ILE A 46 -7.55 -15.17 0.77
N GLU A 47 -8.88 -15.06 0.82
CA GLU A 47 -9.77 -15.56 -0.23
C GLU A 47 -9.50 -14.89 -1.58
N ALA A 48 -9.37 -13.56 -1.59
CA ALA A 48 -9.05 -12.80 -2.81
C ALA A 48 -7.66 -13.17 -3.36
N LEU A 49 -6.68 -13.43 -2.49
CA LEU A 49 -5.36 -13.94 -2.88
C LEU A 49 -5.47 -15.33 -3.51
N ILE A 50 -6.21 -16.25 -2.89
CA ILE A 50 -6.42 -17.63 -3.40
C ILE A 50 -7.13 -17.60 -4.75
N ARG A 51 -8.13 -16.72 -4.94
CA ARG A 51 -8.84 -16.55 -6.22
C ARG A 51 -8.02 -15.84 -7.29
N GLY A 52 -6.84 -15.28 -6.96
CA GLY A 52 -5.98 -14.56 -7.89
C GLY A 52 -6.51 -13.18 -8.30
N GLU A 53 -7.40 -12.58 -7.50
CA GLU A 53 -8.05 -11.29 -7.80
C GLU A 53 -7.14 -10.09 -7.51
N ILE A 54 -6.08 -10.30 -6.70
CA ILE A 54 -5.17 -9.24 -6.29
C ILE A 54 -4.00 -9.16 -7.26
N THR A 55 -3.85 -8.00 -7.90
CA THR A 55 -2.67 -7.65 -8.69
C THR A 55 -1.90 -6.52 -8.02
N VAL A 56 -0.58 -6.56 -8.10
CA VAL A 56 0.30 -5.52 -7.57
C VAL A 56 1.07 -4.87 -8.72
N ARG A 57 1.27 -3.56 -8.62
CA ARG A 57 2.14 -2.81 -9.53
C ARG A 57 3.25 -2.15 -8.70
N PRO A 58 4.52 -2.25 -9.12
CA PRO A 58 5.61 -1.52 -8.47
C PRO A 58 5.30 -0.02 -8.39
N LEU A 59 5.57 0.61 -7.25
CA LEU A 59 5.31 2.03 -7.04
C LEU A 59 6.03 2.91 -8.08
N GLN A 60 7.24 2.51 -8.47
CA GLN A 60 8.05 3.16 -9.49
C GLN A 60 7.36 3.16 -10.85
N ALA A 61 6.70 2.05 -11.21
CA ALA A 61 5.95 1.93 -12.46
C ALA A 61 4.68 2.80 -12.44
N LEU A 62 3.99 2.88 -11.30
CA LEU A 62 2.88 3.83 -11.11
C LEU A 62 3.36 5.29 -11.29
N HIS A 63 4.46 5.68 -10.66
CA HIS A 63 5.01 7.03 -10.79
C HIS A 63 5.44 7.37 -12.22
N ALA A 64 6.06 6.41 -12.92
CA ALA A 64 6.43 6.60 -14.32
C ALA A 64 5.19 6.85 -15.21
N ALA A 65 4.15 6.04 -15.05
CA ALA A 65 2.90 6.18 -15.80
C ALA A 65 2.19 7.52 -15.55
N LEU A 66 2.18 8.00 -14.29
CA LEU A 66 1.63 9.31 -13.95
C LEU A 66 2.43 10.46 -14.57
N ARG A 67 3.76 10.38 -14.58
CA ARG A 67 4.61 11.39 -15.23
C ARG A 67 4.43 11.43 -16.75
N SER A 68 4.20 10.29 -17.40
CA SER A 68 3.92 10.25 -18.84
C SER A 68 2.50 10.74 -19.18
N ALA A 69 1.55 10.58 -18.26
CA ALA A 69 0.16 11.02 -18.45
C ALA A 69 -0.07 12.49 -18.10
N SER A 70 0.78 13.08 -17.27
CA SER A 70 0.72 14.50 -16.96
C SER A 70 1.39 15.29 -18.10
N PRO A 71 0.66 16.15 -18.84
CA PRO A 71 1.30 17.03 -19.80
C PRO A 71 2.29 17.90 -19.04
N ASN A 72 3.49 18.04 -19.59
CA ASN A 72 4.56 18.81 -18.98
C ASN A 72 4.03 20.22 -18.63
N PRO A 73 3.93 20.61 -17.35
CA PRO A 73 3.39 21.91 -16.97
C PRO A 73 4.27 23.08 -17.43
N HIS A 74 5.45 22.80 -17.99
CA HIS A 74 6.39 23.79 -18.52
C HIS A 74 6.53 23.78 -20.05
N SER A 75 5.76 22.99 -20.80
CA SER A 75 5.72 23.11 -22.28
C SER A 75 4.63 24.08 -22.75
N VAL A 76 4.50 25.23 -22.10
CA VAL A 76 3.75 26.35 -22.68
C VAL A 76 4.58 26.87 -23.85
N GLY A 77 4.21 26.45 -25.06
CA GLY A 77 4.70 27.07 -26.28
C GLY A 77 4.35 28.55 -26.25
N LEU A 78 5.38 29.40 -26.19
CA LEU A 78 5.21 30.84 -26.40
C LEU A 78 4.73 31.07 -27.84
N PRO A 79 3.60 31.76 -28.07
CA PRO A 79 3.21 32.17 -29.40
C PRO A 79 4.00 33.43 -29.80
N GLY A 80 4.81 33.32 -30.84
CA GLY A 80 5.34 34.47 -31.58
C GLY A 80 6.73 34.97 -31.16
N GLY A 81 7.69 34.84 -32.08
CA GLY A 81 9.02 35.46 -31.96
C GLY A 81 9.91 35.09 -33.15
N LEU A 82 9.66 35.70 -34.31
CA LEU A 82 10.59 35.69 -35.45
C LEU A 82 11.91 36.35 -35.04
N ALA A 83 13.04 35.64 -35.20
CA ALA A 83 14.35 36.27 -35.28
C ALA A 83 15.32 35.41 -36.12
N GLY A 84 15.75 36.00 -37.24
CA GLY A 84 17.10 35.76 -37.76
C GLY A 84 17.24 34.79 -38.94
N LEU A 85 16.99 35.30 -40.14
CA LEU A 85 17.78 34.97 -41.33
C LEU A 85 19.27 35.16 -41.02
N SER A 86 20.17 34.24 -41.41
CA SER A 86 21.54 34.55 -41.85
C SER A 86 22.43 33.30 -42.01
N GLY A 87 23.01 33.14 -43.21
CA GLY A 87 24.33 32.53 -43.40
C GLY A 87 24.29 31.08 -43.89
N ALA A 88 24.34 30.82 -45.19
CA ALA A 88 25.54 30.80 -46.03
C ALA A 88 26.24 29.42 -46.04
N GLN A 89 26.20 28.83 -47.24
CA GLN A 89 26.93 27.66 -47.76
C GLN A 89 26.37 26.27 -47.37
#